data_AF-A0A0P7AUU7-F1
#
_entry.id   AF-A0A0P7AUU7-F1
#
_cell.length_a   1.000
_cell.length_b   1.000
_cell.length_c   1.000
_cell.angle_alpha   90.00
_cell.angle_beta   90.00
_cell.angle_gamma   90.00
#
_symmetry.space_group_name_H-M   'P 1'
#
loop_
_entity.id
_entity.type
_entity.pdbx_description
1 polymer ?
#
loop_
_entity_poly.entity_id
_entity_poly.type
_entity_poly.pdbx_seq_one_letter_code
_entity_poly.pdbx_strand_id
1 'polypeptide(L)'
;MRKFTKLVVAFTLMGFTVGACNEAKKNPDGDSSEQTEMDSDSSNMEETKGMESTTVLNANLATEEDLNGIGLSSELVTAILEQRPFLDMDAFNSILGTKTNKSELYTKIFVPLNLNTTAEADFKMVPGVGDRMAHEFEEYRPYESIKQFRREIGKYVDEAEVARYENYVFVPVELNSASEEDIKALPGVGNRMAHEFEEYRPYANMEQFRKEIGKYVDEKELSRLERFVYLKE
;
A
#
# COMPACT_ATOMS: atom_id res chain seq x y z
N MET A 1 -21.48 47.98 18.02
CA MET A 1 -21.97 47.73 19.39
C MET A 1 -21.93 46.25 19.68
N ARG A 2 -21.62 45.91 20.94
CA ARG A 2 -21.34 44.58 21.56
C ARG A 2 -19.87 44.17 21.57
N LYS A 3 -19.45 43.93 22.82
CA LYS A 3 -18.10 43.88 23.39
C LYS A 3 -17.74 42.41 23.60
N PHE A 4 -16.46 42.04 23.48
CA PHE A 4 -15.94 40.83 24.12
C PHE A 4 -14.68 41.16 24.90
N THR A 5 -14.85 41.15 26.22
CA THR A 5 -13.84 41.33 27.24
C THR A 5 -13.04 40.04 27.38
N LYS A 6 -11.71 40.14 27.36
CA LYS A 6 -10.79 39.02 27.59
C LYS A 6 -10.90 38.57 29.06
N LEU A 7 -11.15 37.28 29.28
CA LEU A 7 -11.04 36.64 30.59
C LEU A 7 -9.87 35.65 30.54
N VAL A 8 -8.84 35.93 31.33
CA VAL A 8 -7.70 35.06 31.58
C VAL A 8 -8.03 34.25 32.84
N VAL A 9 -8.03 32.92 32.73
CA VAL A 9 -8.14 32.01 33.88
C VAL A 9 -6.82 31.24 33.98
N ALA A 10 -6.07 31.53 35.04
CA ALA A 10 -4.89 30.80 35.44
C ALA A 10 -5.33 29.54 36.22
N PHE A 11 -4.90 28.36 35.77
CA PHE A 11 -5.06 27.11 36.51
C PHE A 11 -3.77 26.79 37.27
N THR A 12 -3.88 26.78 38.58
CA THR A 12 -2.82 26.48 39.55
C THR A 12 -2.61 24.96 39.63
N LEU A 13 -1.36 24.52 39.43
CA LEU A 13 -0.89 23.17 39.75
C LEU A 13 -0.67 23.04 41.26
N MET A 14 -1.19 21.98 41.88
CA MET A 14 -0.78 21.55 43.21
C MET A 14 -0.73 20.02 43.25
N GLY A 15 0.46 19.49 43.54
CA GLY A 15 0.75 18.06 43.57
C GLY A 15 0.37 17.38 44.87
N PHE A 16 0.36 16.04 44.84
CA PHE A 16 0.39 15.16 46.00
C PHE A 16 1.40 14.03 45.79
N THR A 17 2.04 13.66 46.90
CA THR A 17 3.31 12.94 47.05
C THR A 17 3.16 11.42 47.23
N VAL A 18 4.17 10.71 46.70
CA VAL A 18 4.89 9.48 47.13
C VAL A 18 4.32 8.58 48.25
N GLY A 19 4.49 7.25 48.08
CA GLY A 19 4.61 6.30 49.20
C GLY A 19 4.56 4.82 48.81
N ALA A 20 5.73 4.19 48.69
CA ALA A 20 5.94 2.77 48.36
C ALA A 20 5.66 1.81 49.54
N CYS A 21 5.43 0.53 49.24
CA CYS A 21 5.70 -0.59 50.17
C CYS A 21 6.23 -1.81 49.39
N ASN A 22 7.45 -2.20 49.74
CA ASN A 22 8.08 -3.49 49.45
C ASN A 22 8.47 -4.05 50.81
N GLU A 23 8.17 -5.32 51.11
CA GLU A 23 9.08 -6.17 51.86
C GLU A 23 8.67 -7.64 51.84
N ALA A 24 9.68 -8.49 51.69
CA ALA A 24 9.65 -9.94 51.62
C ALA A 24 9.76 -10.59 53.00
N LYS A 25 9.37 -11.88 53.12
CA LYS A 25 10.10 -12.90 53.90
C LYS A 25 9.61 -14.35 53.64
N LYS A 26 10.59 -15.26 53.70
CA LYS A 26 10.63 -16.72 53.46
C LYS A 26 9.93 -17.60 54.53
N ASN A 27 9.35 -18.74 54.05
CA ASN A 27 9.36 -20.19 54.44
C ASN A 27 9.44 -20.63 55.94
N PRO A 28 9.04 -21.87 56.36
CA PRO A 28 8.96 -23.15 55.60
C PRO A 28 7.82 -24.17 55.96
N ASP A 29 7.87 -25.32 55.27
CA ASP A 29 7.40 -26.70 55.58
C ASP A 29 5.90 -27.07 55.62
N GLY A 30 5.56 -28.14 54.87
CA GLY A 30 4.26 -28.82 54.92
C GLY A 30 4.02 -29.81 53.78
N ASP A 31 4.59 -31.00 53.93
CA ASP A 31 4.41 -32.24 53.17
C ASP A 31 2.95 -32.64 52.87
N SER A 32 2.65 -33.02 51.61
CA SER A 32 1.86 -34.22 51.29
C SER A 32 1.95 -34.57 49.80
N SER A 33 2.48 -35.75 49.54
CA SER A 33 2.50 -36.48 48.27
C SER A 33 1.13 -36.73 47.65
N GLU A 34 1.05 -36.61 46.32
CA GLU A 34 0.33 -37.60 45.49
C GLU A 34 0.92 -37.59 44.07
N GLN A 35 1.50 -38.72 43.68
CA GLN A 35 1.86 -39.05 42.30
C GLN A 35 0.60 -39.57 41.60
N THR A 36 0.28 -38.99 40.44
CA THR A 36 -0.41 -39.72 39.37
C THR A 36 0.26 -39.34 38.05
N GLU A 37 0.83 -40.32 37.37
CA GLU A 37 1.45 -40.20 36.05
C GLU A 37 0.40 -40.23 34.93
N MET A 38 0.84 -39.70 33.77
CA MET A 38 0.29 -39.83 32.41
C MET A 38 -1.06 -39.16 32.12
N ASP A 39 -1.05 -38.14 31.25
CA ASP A 39 -1.32 -38.44 29.84
C ASP A 39 -0.81 -37.32 28.92
N SER A 40 -0.25 -37.74 27.79
CA SER A 40 0.08 -36.89 26.66
C SER A 40 -1.21 -36.53 25.93
N ASP A 41 -1.62 -35.26 25.93
CA ASP A 41 -2.61 -34.79 24.96
C ASP A 41 -2.04 -33.65 24.12
N SER A 42 -1.89 -33.99 22.86
CA SER A 42 -1.36 -33.19 21.78
C SER A 42 -2.50 -32.28 21.31
N SER A 43 -2.67 -31.12 21.94
CA SER A 43 -3.58 -30.11 21.43
C SER A 43 -2.93 -29.40 20.23
N ASN A 44 -3.19 -30.00 19.08
CA ASN A 44 -3.25 -29.42 17.74
C ASN A 44 -3.17 -27.88 17.72
N MET A 45 -1.96 -27.34 17.65
CA MET A 45 -1.74 -26.02 17.06
C MET A 45 -2.02 -26.20 15.57
N GLU A 46 -3.21 -25.80 15.13
CA GLU A 46 -3.42 -25.48 13.73
C GLU A 46 -2.36 -24.45 13.36
N GLU A 47 -1.34 -24.91 12.63
CA GLU A 47 -0.51 -24.05 11.82
C GLU A 47 -1.46 -23.26 10.94
N THR A 48 -1.75 -22.01 11.34
CA THR A 48 -2.10 -20.96 10.41
C THR A 48 -0.95 -20.90 9.43
N LYS A 49 -1.12 -21.65 8.34
CA LYS A 49 -0.27 -21.64 7.16
C LYS A 49 -0.06 -20.17 6.82
N GLY A 50 1.14 -19.67 7.14
CA GLY A 50 1.55 -18.34 6.78
C GLY A 50 1.24 -18.20 5.30
N MET A 51 0.31 -17.30 4.98
CA MET A 51 0.05 -16.95 3.60
C MET A 51 1.35 -16.28 3.16
N GLU A 52 2.21 -17.05 2.49
CA GLU A 52 3.33 -16.55 1.72
C GLU A 52 2.80 -15.32 0.99
N SER A 53 3.30 -14.14 1.35
CA SER A 53 2.94 -12.90 0.69
C SER A 53 3.51 -12.98 -0.72
N THR A 54 2.77 -13.62 -1.62
CA THR A 54 3.06 -13.60 -3.05
C THR A 54 2.85 -12.17 -3.49
N THR A 55 3.94 -11.41 -3.56
CA THR A 55 3.94 -10.04 -4.08
C THR A 55 3.34 -10.07 -5.47
N VAL A 56 2.28 -9.30 -5.68
CA VAL A 56 1.59 -9.22 -6.97
C VAL A 56 2.52 -8.51 -7.95
N LEU A 57 2.80 -9.15 -9.08
CA LEU A 57 3.67 -8.58 -10.11
C LEU A 57 3.03 -7.34 -10.73
N ASN A 58 3.82 -6.31 -10.97
CA ASN A 58 3.39 -5.18 -11.78
C ASN A 58 3.56 -5.52 -13.26
N ALA A 59 2.49 -5.48 -14.05
CA ALA A 59 2.50 -5.89 -15.45
C ALA A 59 3.46 -5.07 -16.34
N ASN A 60 3.87 -3.87 -15.90
CA ASN A 60 4.85 -3.03 -16.59
C ASN A 60 6.30 -3.31 -16.18
N LEU A 61 6.54 -4.01 -15.07
CA LEU A 61 7.88 -4.20 -14.48
C LEU A 61 8.33 -5.67 -14.44
N ALA A 62 7.38 -6.62 -14.44
CA ALA A 62 7.68 -8.05 -14.37
C ALA A 62 8.63 -8.49 -15.49
N THR A 63 9.69 -9.21 -15.17
CA THR A 63 10.61 -9.77 -16.17
C THR A 63 9.95 -10.90 -16.95
N GLU A 64 10.54 -11.34 -18.05
CA GLU A 64 10.09 -12.54 -18.77
C GLU A 64 10.09 -13.77 -17.84
N GLU A 65 11.08 -13.89 -16.96
CA GLU A 65 11.17 -14.95 -15.95
C GLU A 65 10.00 -14.88 -14.97
N ASP A 66 9.67 -13.70 -14.44
CA ASP A 66 8.53 -13.52 -13.53
C ASP A 66 7.21 -13.95 -14.20
N LEU A 67 7.01 -13.55 -15.46
CA LEU A 67 5.81 -13.87 -16.24
C LEU A 67 5.69 -15.37 -16.53
N ASN A 68 6.81 -16.02 -16.87
CA ASN A 68 6.87 -17.47 -17.02
C ASN A 68 6.62 -18.18 -15.68
N GLY A 69 7.17 -17.65 -14.58
CA GLY A 69 7.05 -18.20 -13.23
C GLY A 69 5.62 -18.25 -12.70
N ILE A 70 4.75 -17.32 -13.13
CA ILE A 70 3.31 -17.35 -12.79
C ILE A 70 2.46 -18.20 -13.76
N GLY A 71 3.09 -18.85 -14.75
CA GLY A 71 2.46 -19.81 -15.65
C GLY A 71 1.72 -19.21 -16.86
N LEU A 72 2.12 -18.03 -17.33
CA LEU A 72 1.55 -17.47 -18.57
C LEU A 72 2.04 -18.25 -19.80
N SER A 73 1.22 -18.29 -20.86
CA SER A 73 1.66 -18.84 -22.15
C SER A 73 2.73 -17.96 -22.77
N SER A 74 3.68 -18.56 -23.50
CA SER A 74 4.72 -17.82 -24.23
C SER A 74 4.15 -16.73 -25.16
N GLU A 75 2.98 -16.97 -25.76
CA GLU A 75 2.24 -16.00 -26.57
C GLU A 75 1.81 -14.76 -25.75
N LEU A 76 1.26 -14.97 -24.55
CA LEU A 76 0.83 -13.88 -23.68
C LEU A 76 2.03 -13.14 -23.06
N VAL A 77 3.09 -13.86 -22.70
CA VAL A 77 4.35 -13.25 -22.23
C VAL A 77 4.90 -12.30 -23.28
N THR A 78 5.01 -12.75 -24.54
CA THR A 78 5.45 -11.93 -25.67
C THR A 78 4.55 -10.71 -25.83
N ALA A 79 3.22 -10.90 -25.83
CA ALA A 79 2.26 -9.80 -25.96
C ALA A 79 2.40 -8.76 -24.85
N ILE A 80 2.62 -9.18 -23.60
CA ILE A 80 2.85 -8.29 -22.45
C ILE A 80 4.12 -7.47 -22.65
N LEU A 81 5.24 -8.12 -23.01
CA LEU A 81 6.53 -7.44 -23.16
C LEU A 81 6.52 -6.42 -24.30
N GLU A 82 5.89 -6.75 -25.43
CA GLU A 82 5.82 -5.88 -26.61
C GLU A 82 4.93 -4.65 -26.38
N GLN A 83 3.79 -4.81 -25.70
CA GLN A 83 2.77 -3.76 -25.55
C GLN A 83 2.98 -2.85 -24.34
N ARG A 84 4.02 -3.09 -23.53
CA ARG A 84 4.40 -2.17 -22.45
C ARG A 84 4.77 -0.77 -22.99
N PRO A 85 4.44 0.29 -22.23
CA PRO A 85 3.73 0.26 -20.95
C PRO A 85 2.19 0.26 -21.11
N PHE A 86 1.49 -0.47 -20.26
CA PHE A 86 0.03 -0.39 -20.13
C PHE A 86 -0.36 0.85 -19.33
N LEU A 87 -0.90 1.88 -19.99
CA LEU A 87 -1.70 3.06 -19.52
C LEU A 87 -2.45 2.92 -18.20
N ASP A 88 -3.19 1.83 -18.13
CA ASP A 88 -4.23 1.56 -17.16
C ASP A 88 -4.51 0.05 -17.19
N MET A 89 -5.42 -0.39 -16.32
CA MET A 89 -5.79 -1.79 -16.23
C MET A 89 -6.58 -2.25 -17.47
N ASP A 90 -7.30 -1.36 -18.16
CA ASP A 90 -8.09 -1.70 -19.35
C ASP A 90 -7.20 -2.04 -20.56
N ALA A 91 -6.09 -1.33 -20.73
CA ALA A 91 -5.08 -1.63 -21.73
C ALA A 91 -4.48 -3.02 -21.50
N PHE A 92 -4.16 -3.38 -20.25
CA PHE A 92 -3.71 -4.73 -19.91
C PHE A 92 -4.82 -5.77 -20.11
N ASN A 93 -6.06 -5.46 -19.72
CA ASN A 93 -7.20 -6.36 -19.87
C ASN A 93 -7.55 -6.69 -21.31
N SER A 94 -7.31 -5.74 -22.21
CA SER A 94 -7.63 -5.85 -23.63
C SER A 94 -6.76 -6.88 -24.35
N ILE A 95 -5.57 -7.18 -23.82
CA ILE A 95 -4.67 -8.18 -24.38
C ILE A 95 -4.91 -9.58 -23.82
N LEU A 96 -5.72 -9.69 -22.77
CA LEU A 96 -6.06 -10.98 -22.17
C LEU A 96 -7.10 -11.70 -23.03
N GLY A 97 -6.80 -12.94 -23.41
CA GLY A 97 -7.75 -13.77 -24.15
C GLY A 97 -9.04 -14.03 -23.37
N THR A 98 -10.14 -14.27 -24.09
CA THR A 98 -11.46 -14.54 -23.49
C THR A 98 -11.52 -15.78 -22.60
N LYS A 99 -10.58 -16.72 -22.80
CA LYS A 99 -10.44 -17.94 -22.00
C LYS A 99 -9.58 -17.76 -20.74
N THR A 100 -8.94 -16.60 -20.56
CA THR A 100 -8.08 -16.34 -19.42
C THR A 100 -8.92 -16.26 -18.14
N ASN A 101 -8.53 -17.02 -17.12
CA ASN A 101 -9.08 -16.88 -15.78
C ASN A 101 -8.57 -15.60 -15.13
N LYS A 102 -9.24 -14.46 -15.42
CA LYS A 102 -8.86 -13.13 -14.93
C LYS A 102 -8.82 -13.04 -13.41
N SER A 103 -9.78 -13.68 -12.73
CA SER A 103 -9.85 -13.67 -11.27
C SER A 103 -8.62 -14.31 -10.63
N GLU A 104 -8.11 -15.41 -11.20
CA GLU A 104 -6.88 -16.02 -10.71
C GLU A 104 -5.66 -15.22 -11.14
N LEU A 105 -5.63 -14.75 -12.39
CA LEU A 105 -4.49 -14.00 -12.93
C LEU A 105 -4.21 -12.73 -12.13
N TYR A 106 -5.23 -11.98 -11.74
CA TYR A 106 -5.07 -10.73 -10.98
C TYR A 106 -4.57 -10.96 -9.55
N THR A 107 -4.59 -12.18 -9.02
CA THR A 107 -3.88 -12.49 -7.78
C THR A 107 -2.36 -12.52 -7.95
N LYS A 108 -1.88 -12.62 -9.20
CA LYS A 108 -0.46 -12.81 -9.54
C LYS A 108 0.16 -11.61 -10.26
N ILE A 109 -0.61 -10.91 -11.10
CA ILE A 109 -0.13 -9.79 -11.91
C ILE A 109 -1.22 -8.74 -12.13
N PHE A 110 -0.85 -7.46 -12.04
CA PHE A 110 -1.81 -6.34 -12.14
C PHE A 110 -1.16 -5.05 -12.65
N VAL A 111 -1.97 -4.11 -13.17
CA VAL A 111 -1.57 -2.72 -13.41
C VAL A 111 -2.22 -1.85 -12.33
N PRO A 112 -1.43 -1.22 -11.44
CA PRO A 112 -1.99 -0.45 -10.33
C PRO A 112 -2.97 0.65 -10.77
N LEU A 113 -4.09 0.77 -10.06
CA LEU A 113 -5.16 1.72 -10.29
C LEU A 113 -4.88 3.06 -9.59
N ASN A 114 -5.27 4.16 -10.22
CA ASN A 114 -5.14 5.49 -9.62
C ASN A 114 -6.28 5.72 -8.63
N LEU A 115 -5.95 5.83 -7.33
CA LEU A 115 -6.96 6.01 -6.29
C LEU A 115 -7.84 7.25 -6.49
N ASN A 116 -7.35 8.29 -7.16
CA ASN A 116 -8.06 9.55 -7.33
C ASN A 116 -8.91 9.63 -8.60
N THR A 117 -8.71 8.74 -9.58
CA THR A 117 -9.38 8.87 -10.89
C THR A 117 -10.02 7.60 -11.43
N THR A 118 -9.70 6.43 -10.89
CA THR A 118 -10.32 5.15 -11.31
C THR A 118 -11.83 5.15 -11.02
N ALA A 119 -12.69 4.61 -11.89
CA ALA A 119 -14.11 4.53 -11.57
C ALA A 119 -14.36 3.53 -10.42
N GLU A 120 -15.35 3.79 -9.55
CA GLU A 120 -15.66 2.89 -8.42
C GLU A 120 -15.79 1.42 -8.85
N ALA A 121 -16.51 1.17 -9.95
CA ALA A 121 -16.75 -0.17 -10.47
C ALA A 121 -15.47 -0.93 -10.85
N ASP A 122 -14.42 -0.21 -11.26
CA ASP A 122 -13.15 -0.81 -11.72
C ASP A 122 -12.30 -1.31 -10.56
N PHE A 123 -12.50 -0.80 -9.34
CA PHE A 123 -11.82 -1.34 -8.16
C PHE A 123 -12.19 -2.79 -7.88
N LYS A 124 -13.33 -3.26 -8.38
CA LYS A 124 -13.75 -4.67 -8.26
C LYS A 124 -12.90 -5.63 -9.09
N MET A 125 -12.01 -5.13 -9.94
CA MET A 125 -10.97 -5.95 -10.57
C MET A 125 -9.91 -6.43 -9.56
N VAL A 126 -9.75 -5.73 -8.44
CA VAL A 126 -8.83 -6.12 -7.37
C VAL A 126 -9.39 -7.36 -6.65
N PRO A 127 -8.65 -8.48 -6.59
CA PRO A 127 -9.11 -9.67 -5.88
C PRO A 127 -9.49 -9.35 -4.42
N GLY A 128 -10.68 -9.80 -4.02
CA GLY A 128 -11.22 -9.58 -2.66
C GLY A 128 -11.97 -8.25 -2.47
N VAL A 129 -11.94 -7.34 -3.45
CA VAL A 129 -12.66 -6.06 -3.36
C VAL A 129 -14.08 -6.22 -3.89
N GLY A 130 -15.05 -6.20 -2.97
CA GLY A 130 -16.48 -6.11 -3.27
C GLY A 130 -17.00 -4.67 -3.22
N ASP A 131 -18.31 -4.50 -3.40
CA ASP A 131 -18.98 -3.18 -3.49
C ASP A 131 -18.64 -2.27 -2.30
N ARG A 132 -18.62 -2.82 -1.07
CA ARG A 132 -18.27 -2.05 0.12
C ARG A 132 -16.88 -1.42 0.02
N MET A 133 -15.85 -2.23 -0.28
CA MET A 133 -14.47 -1.72 -0.32
C MET A 133 -14.21 -0.82 -1.53
N ALA A 134 -14.85 -1.09 -2.67
CA ALA A 134 -14.78 -0.22 -3.84
C ALA A 134 -15.32 1.18 -3.50
N HIS A 135 -16.46 1.25 -2.78
CA HIS A 135 -17.02 2.50 -2.30
C HIS A 135 -16.09 3.22 -1.32
N GLU A 136 -15.50 2.52 -0.34
CA GLU A 136 -14.53 3.17 0.58
C GLU A 136 -13.33 3.75 -0.17
N PHE A 137 -12.82 3.09 -1.21
CA PHE A 137 -11.74 3.68 -2.03
C PHE A 137 -12.17 4.98 -2.70
N GLU A 138 -13.40 5.09 -3.19
CA GLU A 138 -13.89 6.32 -3.81
C GLU A 138 -14.21 7.43 -2.80
N GLU A 139 -14.82 7.09 -1.67
CA GLU A 139 -15.33 8.06 -0.69
C GLU A 139 -14.24 8.96 -0.10
N TYR A 140 -13.03 8.44 0.13
CA TYR A 140 -11.93 9.21 0.71
C TYR A 140 -11.15 10.08 -0.28
N ARG A 141 -11.61 10.18 -1.54
CA ARG A 141 -10.97 11.05 -2.53
C ARG A 141 -11.05 12.54 -2.13
N PRO A 142 -10.00 13.34 -2.42
CA PRO A 142 -8.72 12.90 -2.95
C PRO A 142 -7.82 12.32 -1.86
N TYR A 143 -7.08 11.27 -2.22
CA TYR A 143 -5.89 10.86 -1.48
C TYR A 143 -4.73 11.77 -1.86
N GLU A 144 -4.09 12.36 -0.86
CA GLU A 144 -2.93 13.23 -1.03
C GLU A 144 -1.61 12.53 -0.66
N SER A 145 -1.69 11.43 0.10
CA SER A 145 -0.51 10.68 0.57
C SER A 145 -0.81 9.20 0.78
N ILE A 146 0.21 8.37 0.71
CA ILE A 146 0.08 6.94 1.06
C ILE A 146 -0.28 6.75 2.54
N LYS A 147 0.16 7.68 3.41
CA LYS A 147 -0.21 7.70 4.83
C LYS A 147 -1.71 7.91 5.05
N GLN A 148 -2.33 8.79 4.26
CA GLN A 148 -3.79 8.95 4.28
C GLN A 148 -4.46 7.65 3.86
N PHE A 149 -4.04 7.05 2.74
CA PHE A 149 -4.58 5.77 2.28
C PHE A 149 -4.55 4.70 3.39
N ARG A 150 -3.37 4.46 3.97
CA ARG A 150 -3.19 3.47 5.05
C ARG A 150 -4.11 3.74 6.24
N ARG A 151 -4.21 5.00 6.67
CA ARG A 151 -5.04 5.39 7.83
C ARG A 151 -6.53 5.24 7.56
N GLU A 152 -7.02 5.69 6.40
CA GLU A 152 -8.45 5.66 6.09
C GLU A 152 -8.91 4.22 5.80
N ILE A 153 -8.15 3.46 5.02
CA ILE A 153 -8.50 2.08 4.65
C ILE A 153 -8.28 1.10 5.80
N GLY A 154 -7.28 1.34 6.67
CA GLY A 154 -7.04 0.55 7.87
C GLY A 154 -8.18 0.61 8.91
N LYS A 155 -9.21 1.43 8.71
CA LYS A 155 -10.45 1.39 9.50
C LYS A 155 -11.35 0.19 9.16
N TYR A 156 -11.18 -0.40 7.98
CA TYR A 156 -12.07 -1.42 7.42
C TYR A 156 -11.43 -2.79 7.27
N VAL A 157 -10.11 -2.82 7.15
CA VAL A 157 -9.29 -4.02 6.98
C VAL A 157 -8.04 -3.94 7.84
N ASP A 158 -7.38 -5.08 8.06
CA ASP A 158 -6.14 -5.12 8.83
C ASP A 158 -4.92 -4.58 8.03
N GLU A 159 -3.79 -4.40 8.72
CA GLU A 159 -2.57 -3.85 8.13
C GLU A 159 -2.01 -4.72 6.99
N ALA A 160 -2.20 -6.04 7.05
CA ALA A 160 -1.73 -6.94 6.00
C ALA A 160 -2.55 -6.76 4.72
N GLU A 161 -3.87 -6.58 4.84
CA GLU A 161 -4.75 -6.30 3.71
C GLU A 161 -4.53 -4.90 3.13
N VAL A 162 -4.26 -3.89 3.97
CA VAL A 162 -3.81 -2.56 3.48
C VAL A 162 -2.54 -2.70 2.65
N ALA A 163 -1.52 -3.39 3.17
CA ALA A 163 -0.26 -3.62 2.46
C ALA A 163 -0.47 -4.41 1.16
N ARG A 164 -1.42 -5.36 1.14
CA ARG A 164 -1.79 -6.07 -0.07
C ARG A 164 -2.38 -5.12 -1.11
N TYR A 165 -3.29 -4.22 -0.74
CA TYR A 165 -3.89 -3.25 -1.66
C TYR A 165 -2.87 -2.30 -2.30
N GLU A 166 -1.77 -1.98 -1.63
CA GLU A 166 -0.69 -1.15 -2.22
C GLU A 166 -0.03 -1.79 -3.45
N ASN A 167 -0.21 -3.09 -3.69
CA ASN A 167 0.20 -3.73 -4.95
C ASN A 167 -0.78 -3.49 -6.11
N TYR A 168 -2.00 -3.04 -5.81
CA TYR A 168 -3.11 -2.91 -6.75
C TYR A 168 -3.50 -1.45 -7.03
N VAL A 169 -3.10 -0.53 -6.16
CA VAL A 169 -3.49 0.88 -6.25
C VAL A 169 -2.29 1.78 -5.99
N PHE A 170 -2.38 3.03 -6.43
CA PHE A 170 -1.41 4.07 -6.08
C PHE A 170 -2.11 5.39 -5.79
N VAL A 171 -1.46 6.22 -4.98
CA VAL A 171 -1.84 7.62 -4.77
C VAL A 171 -1.00 8.48 -5.72
N PRO A 172 -1.60 9.23 -6.67
CA PRO A 172 -0.81 10.13 -7.51
C PRO A 172 -0.21 11.25 -6.66
N VAL A 173 1.00 11.68 -6.99
CA VAL A 173 1.77 12.64 -6.21
C VAL A 173 1.84 14.01 -6.89
N GLU A 174 1.70 15.06 -6.10
CA GLU A 174 1.93 16.42 -6.56
C GLU A 174 3.44 16.67 -6.64
N LEU A 175 3.95 17.00 -7.83
CA LEU A 175 5.38 17.01 -8.11
C LEU A 175 6.18 17.96 -7.21
N ASN A 176 5.60 19.08 -6.78
CA ASN A 176 6.33 20.13 -6.07
C ASN A 176 6.26 20.01 -4.54
N SER A 177 5.35 19.20 -3.99
CA SER A 177 5.06 19.18 -2.56
C SER A 177 4.96 17.78 -1.93
N ALA A 178 4.85 16.71 -2.72
CA ALA A 178 4.79 15.36 -2.18
C ALA A 178 6.06 15.00 -1.40
N SER A 179 5.92 14.21 -0.33
CA SER A 179 7.07 13.73 0.43
C SER A 179 7.87 12.67 -0.33
N GLU A 180 9.16 12.48 0.00
CA GLU A 180 9.97 11.39 -0.53
C GLU A 180 9.29 10.02 -0.31
N GLU A 181 8.62 9.85 0.83
CA GLU A 181 7.87 8.63 1.14
C GLU A 181 6.70 8.40 0.17
N ASP A 182 5.93 9.45 -0.15
CA ASP A 182 4.83 9.34 -1.12
C ASP A 182 5.37 9.03 -2.52
N ILE A 183 6.50 9.64 -2.91
CA ILE A 183 7.14 9.35 -4.19
C ILE A 183 7.62 7.89 -4.24
N LYS A 184 8.22 7.38 -3.16
CA LYS A 184 8.70 5.98 -3.08
C LYS A 184 7.58 4.95 -2.96
N ALA A 185 6.39 5.37 -2.57
CA ALA A 185 5.21 4.51 -2.59
C ALA A 185 4.67 4.30 -4.03
N LEU A 186 5.13 5.09 -5.01
CA LEU A 186 4.73 4.89 -6.39
C LEU A 186 5.29 3.55 -6.93
N PRO A 187 4.48 2.78 -7.69
CA PRO A 187 4.92 1.49 -8.21
C PRO A 187 6.21 1.62 -9.04
N GLY A 188 7.27 0.90 -8.64
CA GLY A 188 8.55 0.89 -9.35
C GLY A 188 9.45 2.11 -9.13
N VAL A 189 9.09 3.04 -8.23
CA VAL A 189 9.91 4.21 -7.93
C VAL A 189 10.78 3.94 -6.71
N GLY A 190 12.09 3.72 -6.94
CA GLY A 190 13.08 3.55 -5.88
C GLY A 190 13.79 4.87 -5.49
N ASN A 191 14.69 4.80 -4.51
CA ASN A 191 15.45 5.95 -3.97
C ASN A 191 16.07 6.85 -5.05
N ARG A 192 16.66 6.24 -6.10
CA ARG A 192 17.28 7.02 -7.19
C ARG A 192 16.26 7.91 -7.89
N MET A 193 15.13 7.34 -8.30
CA MET A 193 14.12 8.10 -9.04
C MET A 193 13.38 9.10 -8.14
N ALA A 194 13.15 8.75 -6.88
CA ALA A 194 12.61 9.69 -5.90
C ALA A 194 13.50 10.92 -5.72
N HIS A 195 14.82 10.71 -5.63
CA HIS A 195 15.79 11.81 -5.59
C HIS A 195 15.70 12.71 -6.84
N GLU A 196 15.64 12.13 -8.05
CA GLU A 196 15.51 12.95 -9.27
C GLU A 196 14.19 13.74 -9.29
N PHE A 197 13.10 13.21 -8.74
CA PHE A 197 11.83 13.94 -8.63
C PHE A 197 11.96 15.16 -7.70
N GLU A 198 12.75 15.06 -6.63
CA GLU A 198 12.95 16.16 -5.70
C GLU A 198 13.96 17.19 -6.21
N GLU A 199 15.03 16.74 -6.87
CA GLU A 199 16.13 17.59 -7.35
C GLU A 199 15.66 18.68 -8.32
N TYR A 200 14.68 18.38 -9.18
CA TYR A 200 14.18 19.33 -10.18
C TYR A 200 13.01 20.19 -9.72
N ARG A 201 12.65 20.14 -8.43
CA ARG A 201 11.62 21.03 -7.88
C ARG A 201 12.08 22.49 -7.86
N PRO A 202 11.18 23.46 -8.13
CA PRO A 202 9.82 23.24 -8.61
C PRO A 202 9.78 22.96 -10.12
N TYR A 203 8.92 22.04 -10.53
CA TYR A 203 8.50 21.87 -11.92
C TYR A 203 7.49 22.96 -12.28
N ALA A 204 7.76 23.67 -13.36
CA ALA A 204 6.86 24.69 -13.91
C ALA A 204 5.69 24.09 -14.68
N ASN A 205 5.90 22.93 -15.32
CA ASN A 205 4.90 22.22 -16.12
C ASN A 205 5.34 20.76 -16.38
N MET A 206 4.44 19.97 -16.97
CA MET A 206 4.73 18.59 -17.33
C MET A 206 5.75 18.45 -18.47
N GLU A 207 5.99 19.48 -19.28
CA GLU A 207 7.08 19.45 -20.28
C GLU A 207 8.45 19.46 -19.59
N GLN A 208 8.61 20.24 -18.52
CA GLN A 208 9.82 20.20 -17.69
C GLN A 208 9.98 18.82 -17.03
N PHE A 209 8.91 18.22 -16.49
CA PHE A 209 8.99 16.85 -15.96
C PHE A 209 9.52 15.87 -17.01
N ARG A 210 8.93 15.86 -18.22
CA ARG A 210 9.36 14.97 -19.31
C ARG A 210 10.82 15.19 -19.69
N LYS A 211 11.23 16.45 -19.81
CA LYS A 211 12.60 16.83 -20.19
C LYS A 211 13.63 16.40 -19.14
N GLU A 212 13.36 16.66 -17.86
CA GLU A 212 14.34 16.43 -16.79
C GLU A 212 14.39 14.94 -16.40
N ILE A 213 13.24 14.27 -16.24
CA ILE A 213 13.18 12.83 -15.90
C ILE A 213 13.58 11.94 -17.08
N GLY A 214 13.26 12.35 -18.32
CA GLY A 214 13.67 11.62 -19.53
C GLY A 214 15.19 11.50 -19.75
N LYS A 215 16.01 12.18 -18.94
CA LYS A 215 17.48 11.99 -18.94
C LYS A 215 17.90 10.68 -18.28
N TYR A 216 17.05 10.08 -17.44
CA TYR A 216 17.40 8.97 -16.57
C TYR A 216 16.70 7.65 -16.93
N VAL A 217 15.67 7.74 -17.78
CA VAL A 217 14.82 6.63 -18.18
C VAL A 217 14.51 6.70 -19.67
N ASP A 218 14.14 5.58 -20.25
CA ASP A 218 13.66 5.55 -21.64
C ASP A 218 12.24 6.12 -21.76
N GLU A 219 11.76 6.28 -23.00
CA GLU A 219 10.43 6.86 -23.28
C GLU A 219 9.27 6.03 -22.71
N LYS A 220 9.42 4.69 -22.65
CA LYS A 220 8.38 3.81 -22.11
C LYS A 220 8.25 4.01 -20.61
N GLU A 221 9.38 4.04 -19.92
CA GLU A 221 9.41 4.29 -18.49
C GLU A 221 8.99 5.72 -18.14
N LEU A 222 9.38 6.71 -18.94
CA LEU A 222 8.92 8.10 -18.77
C LEU A 222 7.39 8.21 -18.86
N SER A 223 6.80 7.60 -19.89
CA SER A 223 5.35 7.55 -20.07
C SER A 223 4.64 6.82 -18.93
N ARG A 224 5.26 5.76 -18.40
CA ARG A 224 4.76 5.05 -17.21
C ARG A 224 4.79 5.97 -15.99
N LEU A 225 5.91 6.64 -15.71
CA LEU A 225 6.08 7.51 -14.54
C LEU A 225 5.15 8.72 -14.58
N GLU A 226 4.91 9.28 -15.76
CA GLU A 226 4.06 10.47 -15.95
C GLU A 226 2.62 10.27 -15.41
N ARG A 227 2.10 9.03 -15.43
CA ARG A 227 0.74 8.75 -14.91
C ARG A 227 0.60 8.94 -13.40
N PHE A 228 1.72 8.90 -12.68
CA PHE A 228 1.72 8.90 -11.22
C PHE A 228 1.80 10.30 -10.64
N VAL A 229 2.00 11.30 -11.50
CA VAL A 229 2.37 12.64 -11.07
C VAL A 229 1.41 13.67 -11.62
N TYR A 230 1.25 14.76 -10.90
CA TYR A 230 0.49 15.91 -11.37
C TYR A 230 1.09 17.21 -10.81
N LEU A 231 0.66 18.33 -11.39
CA LEU A 231 0.89 19.68 -10.86
C LEU A 231 -0.46 20.28 -10.50
N LYS A 232 -0.55 20.91 -9.34
CA LYS A 232 -1.73 21.72 -8.99
C LYS A 232 -1.75 22.96 -9.89
N GLU A 233 -2.96 23.36 -10.28
CA GLU A 233 -3.20 24.63 -11.00
C GLU A 233 -2.86 25.86 -10.14
#